data_AF-A0A383EY17-F1
#
_entry.id   AF-A0A383EY17-F1
#
_cell.length_a   1.000
_cell.length_b   1.000
_cell.length_c   1.000
_cell.angle_alpha   90.00
_cell.angle_beta   90.00
_cell.angle_gamma   90.00
#
_symmetry.space_group_name_H-M   'P 1'
#
loop_
_entity.id
_entity.type
_entity.pdbx_description
1 polymer ?
#
loop_
_entity_poly.entity_id
_entity_poly.type
_entity_poly.pdbx_seq_one_letter_code
_entity_poly.pdbx_strand_id
1 'polypeptide(L)'
;DACRRAGLNTKGRGSTDDLLKCLLLAYFDRVALRRNPETLLCAMAGQRRVELDRRSAARDAAAFIALEIREIEAHRENNVRTTLSLANAIDVDWLEEIHPERITIDSETTWNAEDRAVEQAEVHRYDDLVYRHRPTSDINASAAEQILVSRIVAGQLRLEKWNSDVEQWILRIRLLHRLFPERGLITYDDDEIQVVYHEIVTGAYRYSQIRHRDCLPYLQNVLSLQDQQ
;
A
#
# COMPACT_ATOMS: atom_id res chain seq x y z
N ASP A 1 27.54 -24.23 12.84
CA ASP A 1 27.98 -23.07 12.04
C ASP A 1 27.08 -21.85 12.15
N ALA A 2 25.75 -21.98 12.09
CA ALA A 2 24.82 -20.85 12.28
C ALA A 2 25.08 -20.06 13.59
N CYS A 3 25.20 -20.73 14.74
CA CYS A 3 25.47 -20.04 16.00
C CYS A 3 26.81 -19.30 16.03
N ARG A 4 27.84 -19.77 15.30
CA ARG A 4 29.13 -19.04 15.17
C ARG A 4 28.97 -17.79 14.32
N ARG A 5 28.18 -17.86 13.24
CA ARG A 5 27.89 -16.72 12.35
C ARG A 5 27.04 -15.66 13.05
N ALA A 6 26.12 -16.06 13.94
CA ALA A 6 25.31 -15.16 14.76
C ALA A 6 26.06 -14.60 15.99
N GLY A 7 27.33 -14.97 16.22
CA GLY A 7 28.08 -14.53 17.41
C GLY A 7 27.55 -15.08 18.75
N LEU A 8 26.74 -16.13 18.72
CA LEU A 8 26.07 -16.69 19.90
C LEU A 8 26.97 -17.65 20.66
N ASN A 9 26.76 -17.76 21.97
CA ASN A 9 27.57 -18.62 22.83
C ASN A 9 27.45 -20.09 22.40
N THR A 10 28.58 -20.72 22.10
CA THR A 10 28.66 -22.11 21.65
C THR A 10 28.98 -23.11 22.77
N LYS A 11 29.18 -22.63 24.01
CA LYS A 11 29.54 -23.44 25.18
C LYS A 11 28.57 -23.20 26.35
N GLY A 12 27.88 -24.25 26.81
CA GLY A 12 26.93 -24.24 27.93
C GLY A 12 25.50 -24.59 27.53
N ARG A 13 24.53 -24.50 28.47
CA ARG A 13 23.10 -24.49 28.13
C ARG A 13 22.79 -23.09 27.56
N GLY A 14 22.63 -22.99 26.24
CA GLY A 14 22.22 -21.74 25.57
C GLY A 14 20.79 -21.32 25.96
N SER A 15 20.47 -20.04 25.75
CA SER A 15 19.09 -19.57 25.89
C SER A 15 18.20 -20.14 24.78
N THR A 16 16.90 -20.27 25.03
CA THR A 16 15.91 -20.57 23.97
C THR A 16 16.03 -19.55 22.84
N ASP A 17 16.27 -18.29 23.17
CA ASP A 17 16.42 -17.20 22.21
C ASP A 17 17.65 -17.41 21.32
N ASP A 18 18.78 -17.83 21.88
CA ASP A 18 19.99 -18.12 21.10
C ASP A 18 19.71 -19.22 20.07
N LEU A 19 18.99 -20.28 20.47
CA LEU A 19 18.59 -21.33 19.53
C LEU A 19 17.70 -20.78 18.42
N LEU A 20 16.70 -19.96 18.75
CA LEU A 20 15.78 -19.38 17.78
C LEU A 20 16.48 -18.40 16.83
N LYS A 21 17.41 -17.60 17.34
CA LYS A 21 18.27 -16.73 16.52
C LYS A 21 19.18 -17.56 15.59
N CYS A 22 19.76 -18.67 16.05
CA CYS A 22 20.50 -19.58 15.18
C CYS A 22 19.60 -20.20 14.09
N LEU A 23 18.36 -20.54 14.43
CA LEU A 23 17.39 -21.09 13.48
C LEU A 23 16.96 -20.03 12.46
N LEU A 24 16.69 -18.80 12.88
CA LEU A 24 16.37 -17.67 11.99
C LEU A 24 17.51 -17.42 11.00
N LEU A 25 18.76 -17.42 11.47
CA LEU A 25 19.92 -17.31 10.59
C LEU A 25 20.00 -18.43 9.53
N ALA A 26 19.59 -19.65 9.89
CA ALA A 26 19.68 -20.82 9.01
C ALA A 26 18.47 -20.96 8.07
N TYR A 27 17.29 -20.53 8.49
CA TYR A 27 16.01 -20.70 7.80
C TYR A 27 15.31 -19.33 7.63
N PHE A 28 16.03 -18.40 7.03
CA PHE A 28 15.57 -17.03 6.76
C PHE A 28 14.25 -17.00 5.96
N ASP A 29 14.07 -17.95 5.04
CA ASP A 29 12.91 -18.09 4.16
C ASP A 29 11.67 -18.66 4.87
N ARG A 30 11.82 -19.12 6.12
CA ARG A 30 10.76 -19.74 6.90
C ARG A 30 10.15 -18.83 7.95
N VAL A 31 10.38 -17.53 7.82
CA VAL A 31 9.71 -16.51 8.62
C VAL A 31 8.25 -16.39 8.19
N ALA A 32 7.36 -16.43 9.17
CA ALA A 32 5.93 -16.20 8.99
C ALA A 32 5.49 -15.03 9.88
N LEU A 33 4.63 -14.17 9.33
CA LEU A 33 4.01 -13.06 10.05
C LEU A 33 2.51 -13.26 10.12
N ARG A 34 1.92 -12.98 11.28
CA ARG A 34 0.47 -13.03 11.46
C ARG A 34 -0.19 -11.84 10.79
N ARG A 35 -1.26 -12.08 10.04
CA ARG A 35 -2.01 -11.01 9.34
C ARG A 35 -3.05 -10.34 10.22
N ASN A 36 -3.69 -11.12 11.09
CA ASN A 36 -4.67 -10.63 12.04
C ASN A 36 -4.54 -11.45 13.35
N PRO A 37 -4.36 -10.81 14.51
CA PRO A 37 -4.31 -11.46 15.83
C PRO A 37 -5.46 -12.43 16.11
N GLU A 38 -6.67 -12.14 15.62
CA GLU A 38 -7.88 -12.93 15.85
C GLU A 38 -7.94 -14.22 15.02
N THR A 39 -7.07 -14.35 14.01
CA THR A 39 -7.08 -15.47 13.07
C THR A 39 -5.76 -16.23 13.11
N LEU A 40 -5.77 -17.45 12.56
CA LEU A 40 -4.55 -18.23 12.33
C LEU A 40 -3.91 -17.92 10.97
N LEU A 41 -4.42 -16.93 10.23
CA LEU A 41 -3.90 -16.57 8.93
C LEU A 41 -2.57 -15.83 9.08
N CYS A 42 -1.57 -16.36 8.39
CA CYS A 42 -0.23 -15.83 8.31
C CYS A 42 0.18 -15.62 6.85
N ALA A 43 1.26 -14.87 6.67
CA ALA A 43 1.97 -14.73 5.41
C ALA A 43 3.41 -15.21 5.60
N MET A 44 3.95 -15.83 4.56
CA MET A 44 5.36 -16.22 4.44
C MET A 44 5.89 -15.72 3.10
N ALA A 45 7.21 -15.65 2.96
CA ALA A 45 7.83 -15.17 1.73
C ALA A 45 7.35 -16.01 0.52
N GLY A 46 6.81 -15.35 -0.50
CA GLY A 46 6.21 -16.02 -1.67
C GLY A 46 4.90 -16.76 -1.42
N GLN A 47 4.40 -16.84 -0.18
CA GLN A 47 3.14 -17.50 0.19
C GLN A 47 2.27 -16.58 1.04
N ARG A 48 1.38 -15.83 0.37
CA ARG A 48 0.50 -14.83 1.01
C ARG A 48 -0.57 -15.41 1.95
N ARG A 49 -0.81 -16.73 1.89
CA ARG A 49 -1.85 -17.40 2.67
C ARG A 49 -1.35 -18.75 3.18
N VAL A 50 -0.81 -18.74 4.39
CA VAL A 50 -0.53 -19.93 5.18
C VAL A 50 -1.28 -19.85 6.51
N GLU A 51 -1.47 -20.96 7.19
CA GLU A 51 -2.18 -20.98 8.48
C GLU A 51 -1.34 -21.58 9.60
N LEU A 52 -1.31 -20.93 10.76
CA LEU A 52 -0.77 -21.54 11.96
C LEU A 52 -1.63 -22.75 12.38
N ASP A 53 -1.01 -23.88 12.74
CA ASP A 53 -1.77 -25.04 13.21
C ASP A 53 -2.61 -24.67 14.44
N ARG A 54 -3.87 -25.13 14.45
CA ARG A 54 -4.81 -24.93 15.57
C ARG A 54 -4.29 -25.50 16.88
N ARG A 55 -3.33 -26.43 16.88
CA ARG A 55 -2.75 -26.99 18.11
C ARG A 55 -1.52 -26.22 18.58
N SER A 56 -1.05 -25.22 17.83
CA SER A 56 0.11 -24.42 18.21
C SER A 56 -0.12 -23.71 19.55
N ALA A 57 0.94 -23.65 20.36
CA ALA A 57 0.99 -22.86 21.59
C ALA A 57 1.36 -21.39 21.33
N ALA A 58 1.94 -21.07 20.18
CA ALA A 58 2.34 -19.71 19.80
C ALA A 58 1.16 -18.89 19.25
N ARG A 59 0.02 -18.90 19.94
CA ARG A 59 -1.22 -18.27 19.43
C ARG A 59 -1.23 -16.75 19.54
N ASP A 60 -0.41 -16.18 20.40
CA ASP A 60 -0.40 -14.74 20.65
C ASP A 60 0.80 -14.02 20.00
N ALA A 61 1.75 -14.77 19.45
CA ALA A 61 2.94 -14.20 18.80
C ALA A 61 2.60 -13.58 17.43
N ALA A 62 3.24 -12.46 17.08
CA ALA A 62 3.04 -11.79 15.80
C ALA A 62 3.92 -12.36 14.68
N ALA A 63 5.08 -12.93 15.03
CA ALA A 63 6.06 -13.50 14.11
C ALA A 63 6.54 -14.88 14.58
N PHE A 64 6.90 -15.73 13.63
CA PHE A 64 7.36 -17.09 13.90
C PHE A 64 8.39 -17.54 12.90
N ILE A 65 9.17 -18.54 13.30
CA ILE A 65 9.91 -19.40 12.40
C ILE A 65 9.20 -20.75 12.27
N ALA A 66 8.84 -21.11 11.03
CA ALA A 66 8.15 -22.37 10.73
C ALA A 66 9.17 -23.47 10.38
N LEU A 67 9.43 -24.39 11.31
CA LEU A 67 10.36 -25.50 11.09
C LEU A 67 9.73 -26.65 10.31
N GLU A 68 8.41 -26.81 10.42
CA GLU A 68 7.63 -27.79 9.67
C GLU A 68 6.40 -27.14 9.03
N ILE A 69 6.29 -27.32 7.71
CA ILE A 69 5.21 -26.80 6.87
C ILE A 69 4.55 -28.01 6.21
N ARG A 70 3.23 -28.12 6.31
CA ARG A 70 2.44 -29.22 5.75
C ARG A 70 1.39 -28.70 4.79
N GLU A 71 1.24 -29.37 3.67
CA GLU A 71 0.12 -29.17 2.77
C GLU A 71 -1.00 -30.14 3.15
N ILE A 72 -2.20 -29.61 3.39
CA ILE A 72 -3.37 -30.38 3.77
C ILE A 72 -4.42 -30.19 2.69
N GLU A 73 -4.92 -31.30 2.12
CA GLU A 73 -6.02 -31.27 1.17
C GLU A 73 -7.31 -30.82 1.88
N ALA A 74 -7.89 -29.70 1.43
CA ALA A 74 -9.19 -29.26 1.93
C ALA A 74 -10.29 -30.10 1.25
N HIS A 75 -10.95 -30.93 2.05
CA HIS A 75 -11.99 -31.91 1.65
C HIS A 75 -13.20 -31.34 0.87
N ARG A 76 -13.32 -30.02 0.67
CA ARG A 76 -14.49 -29.38 0.06
C ARG A 76 -14.24 -28.62 -1.23
N GLU A 77 -13.00 -28.31 -1.61
CA GLU A 77 -12.75 -27.37 -2.72
C GLU A 77 -11.58 -27.76 -3.65
N ASN A 78 -11.02 -28.97 -3.55
CA ASN A 78 -9.81 -29.34 -4.30
C ASN A 78 -8.66 -28.33 -4.09
N ASN A 79 -8.64 -27.72 -2.90
CA ASN A 79 -7.78 -26.60 -2.57
C ASN A 79 -6.75 -27.08 -1.55
N VAL A 80 -5.48 -26.89 -1.84
CA VAL A 80 -4.38 -27.28 -0.95
C VAL A 80 -4.17 -26.15 0.05
N ARG A 81 -4.16 -26.49 1.34
CA ARG A 81 -3.95 -25.51 2.41
C ARG A 81 -2.62 -25.75 3.10
N THR A 82 -1.73 -24.76 3.02
CA THR A 82 -0.45 -24.78 3.72
C THR A 82 -0.62 -24.43 5.20
N THR A 83 -0.18 -25.32 6.07
CA THR A 83 -0.29 -25.22 7.53
C THR A 83 1.10 -25.27 8.18
N LEU A 84 1.37 -24.37 9.13
CA LEU A 84 2.60 -24.31 9.91
C LEU A 84 2.44 -25.22 11.14
N SER A 85 2.89 -26.47 11.04
CA SER A 85 2.68 -27.50 12.07
C SER A 85 3.70 -27.42 13.22
N LEU A 86 4.90 -26.91 12.94
CA LEU A 86 5.90 -26.60 13.96
C LEU A 86 6.39 -25.17 13.77
N ALA A 87 5.86 -24.26 14.57
CA ALA A 87 6.22 -22.85 14.56
C ALA A 87 6.70 -22.41 15.95
N ASN A 88 7.79 -21.64 16.00
CA ASN A 88 8.28 -21.04 17.23
C ASN A 88 8.18 -19.53 17.12
N ALA A 89 7.66 -18.89 18.17
CA ALA A 89 7.60 -17.44 18.24
C ALA A 89 9.01 -16.84 18.18
N ILE A 90 9.16 -15.75 17.45
CA ILE A 90 10.39 -14.95 17.40
C ILE A 90 10.06 -13.51 17.71
N ASP A 91 11.06 -12.77 18.22
CA ASP A 91 10.97 -11.31 18.27
C ASP A 91 11.11 -10.76 16.85
N VAL A 92 10.26 -9.80 16.49
CA VAL A 92 10.29 -9.13 15.19
C VAL A 92 11.57 -8.30 15.04
N ASP A 93 12.07 -7.74 16.13
CA ASP A 93 13.30 -6.93 16.10
C ASP A 93 14.53 -7.79 15.76
N TRP A 94 14.47 -9.13 15.92
CA TRP A 94 15.54 -10.03 15.48
C TRP A 94 15.68 -10.11 13.97
N LEU A 95 14.65 -9.74 13.19
CA LEU A 95 14.76 -9.71 11.72
C LEU A 95 15.80 -8.69 11.28
N GLU A 96 15.79 -7.49 11.88
CA GLU A 96 16.76 -6.43 11.62
C GLU A 96 18.15 -6.78 12.17
N GLU A 97 18.20 -7.45 13.34
CA GLU A 97 19.46 -7.87 13.98
C GLU A 97 20.21 -8.94 13.16
N ILE A 98 19.49 -9.96 12.68
CA ILE A 98 20.10 -11.16 12.10
C ILE A 98 20.27 -11.06 10.59
N HIS A 99 19.32 -10.39 9.92
CA HIS A 99 19.24 -10.32 8.45
C HIS A 99 19.01 -8.89 7.95
N PRO A 100 19.87 -7.92 8.33
CA PRO A 100 19.72 -6.54 7.88
C PRO A 100 19.74 -6.41 6.35
N GLU A 101 20.43 -7.33 5.65
CA GLU A 101 20.49 -7.38 4.18
C GLU A 101 19.16 -7.70 3.49
N ARG A 102 18.17 -8.20 4.25
CA ARG A 102 16.82 -8.55 3.76
C ARG A 102 15.77 -7.51 4.12
N ILE A 103 16.18 -6.43 4.80
CA ILE A 103 15.27 -5.37 5.20
C ILE A 103 15.22 -4.31 4.12
N THR A 104 14.02 -4.03 3.65
CA THR A 104 13.73 -2.83 2.86
C THR A 104 12.81 -1.91 3.63
N ILE A 105 13.13 -0.62 3.61
CA ILE A 105 12.34 0.44 4.24
C ILE A 105 11.94 1.38 3.12
N ASP A 106 10.64 1.43 2.84
CA ASP A 106 10.07 2.26 1.79
C ASP A 106 8.98 3.15 2.36
N SER A 107 8.71 4.25 1.68
CA SER A 107 7.53 5.07 1.94
C SER A 107 6.38 4.62 1.02
N GLU A 108 5.21 4.36 1.59
CA GLU A 108 4.02 3.95 0.85
C GLU A 108 2.93 5.00 1.00
N THR A 109 2.41 5.49 -0.13
CA THR A 109 1.30 6.43 -0.19
C THR A 109 0.05 5.68 -0.61
N THR A 110 -0.98 5.66 0.24
CA THR A 110 -2.21 4.91 -0.02
C THR A 110 -3.45 5.74 0.25
N TRP A 111 -4.61 5.24 -0.16
CA TRP A 111 -5.89 5.85 0.17
C TRP A 111 -6.58 5.09 1.30
N ASN A 112 -6.90 5.81 2.37
CA ASN A 112 -7.79 5.36 3.42
C ASN A 112 -9.25 5.69 3.04
N ALA A 113 -10.05 4.65 2.83
CA ALA A 113 -11.46 4.77 2.45
C ALA A 113 -12.38 5.22 3.61
N GLU A 114 -12.02 4.90 4.85
CA GLU A 114 -12.76 5.29 6.05
C GLU A 114 -12.62 6.81 6.27
N ASP A 115 -11.38 7.29 6.29
CA ASP A 115 -11.04 8.69 6.49
C ASP A 115 -11.21 9.56 5.24
N ARG A 116 -11.41 8.91 4.08
CA ARG A 116 -11.42 9.53 2.75
C ARG A 116 -10.24 10.46 2.53
N ALA A 117 -9.05 9.92 2.81
CA ALA A 117 -7.80 10.65 2.80
C ALA A 117 -6.67 9.80 2.20
N VAL A 118 -5.71 10.48 1.61
CA VAL A 118 -4.40 9.93 1.30
C VAL A 118 -3.58 9.90 2.58
N GLU A 119 -2.93 8.77 2.81
CA GLU A 119 -2.05 8.53 3.94
C GLU A 119 -0.66 8.16 3.45
N GLN A 120 0.35 8.54 4.22
CA GLN A 120 1.72 8.11 4.03
C GLN A 120 2.10 7.19 5.19
N ALA A 121 2.82 6.13 4.89
CA ALA A 121 3.45 5.28 5.91
C ALA A 121 4.89 4.95 5.54
N GLU A 122 5.73 4.81 6.55
CA GLU A 122 7.00 4.11 6.46
C GLU A 122 6.73 2.61 6.67
N VAL A 123 7.15 1.80 5.71
CA VAL A 123 6.86 0.38 5.67
C VAL A 123 8.16 -0.39 5.65
N HIS A 124 8.37 -1.21 6.67
CA HIS A 124 9.50 -2.12 6.74
C HIS A 124 9.08 -3.51 6.27
N ARG A 125 9.87 -4.07 5.36
CA ARG A 125 9.67 -5.39 4.81
C ARG A 125 10.87 -6.27 5.10
N TYR A 126 10.58 -7.52 5.41
CA TYR A 126 11.55 -8.60 5.41
C TYR A 126 11.31 -9.42 4.15
N ASP A 127 12.20 -9.32 3.17
CA ASP A 127 11.92 -9.72 1.78
C ASP A 127 10.61 -9.05 1.27
N ASP A 128 9.52 -9.79 1.10
CA ASP A 128 8.19 -9.26 0.70
C ASP A 128 7.19 -9.13 1.87
N LEU A 129 7.61 -9.46 3.10
CA LEU A 129 6.76 -9.50 4.28
C LEU A 129 6.79 -8.18 5.07
N VAL A 130 5.67 -7.46 5.09
CA VAL A 130 5.51 -6.26 5.92
C VAL A 130 5.41 -6.65 7.40
N TYR A 131 6.40 -6.25 8.21
CA TYR A 131 6.41 -6.49 9.66
C TYR A 131 6.23 -5.22 10.49
N ARG A 132 6.48 -4.05 9.91
CA ARG A 132 6.26 -2.75 10.55
C ARG A 132 5.62 -1.80 9.53
N HIS A 133 4.55 -1.15 9.95
CA HIS A 133 3.84 -0.16 9.16
C HIS A 133 3.52 1.04 10.05
N ARG A 134 4.21 2.16 9.81
CA ARG A 134 4.15 3.34 10.66
C ARG A 134 3.58 4.52 9.87
N PRO A 135 2.37 4.99 10.18
CA PRO A 135 1.84 6.21 9.58
C PRO A 135 2.77 7.40 9.82
N THR A 136 2.93 8.23 8.80
CA THR A 136 3.71 9.47 8.86
C THR A 136 2.85 10.65 8.43
N SER A 137 3.19 11.84 8.93
CA SER A 137 2.50 13.09 8.57
C SER A 137 3.07 13.75 7.31
N ASP A 138 4.21 13.27 6.82
CA ASP A 138 4.90 13.81 5.64
C ASP A 138 4.33 13.16 4.37
N ILE A 139 3.24 13.73 3.86
CA ILE A 139 2.52 13.19 2.70
C ILE A 139 3.22 13.63 1.42
N ASN A 140 3.55 12.67 0.56
CA ASN A 140 4.02 12.97 -0.79
C ASN A 140 2.90 13.63 -1.62
N ALA A 141 3.01 14.94 -1.84
CA ALA A 141 1.99 15.73 -2.51
C ALA A 141 1.69 15.22 -3.93
N SER A 142 2.72 14.90 -4.72
CA SER A 142 2.52 14.42 -6.10
C SER A 142 1.80 13.08 -6.14
N ALA A 143 2.18 12.14 -5.25
CA ALA A 143 1.49 10.86 -5.13
C ALA A 143 0.04 11.04 -4.63
N ALA A 144 -0.19 11.96 -3.70
CA ALA A 144 -1.53 12.27 -3.22
C ALA A 144 -2.44 12.81 -4.33
N GLU A 145 -1.93 13.74 -5.14
CA GLU A 145 -2.65 14.29 -6.29
C GLU A 145 -3.00 13.20 -7.31
N GLN A 146 -2.05 12.32 -7.64
CA GLN A 146 -2.28 11.17 -8.53
C GLN A 146 -3.36 10.22 -7.98
N ILE A 147 -3.34 9.91 -6.69
CA ILE A 147 -4.35 9.07 -6.04
C ILE A 147 -5.73 9.75 -6.08
N LEU A 148 -5.82 11.05 -5.79
CA LEU A 148 -7.08 11.77 -5.83
C LEU A 148 -7.65 11.83 -7.25
N VAL A 149 -6.83 12.16 -8.25
CA VAL A 149 -7.23 12.22 -9.66
C VAL A 149 -7.71 10.86 -10.17
N SER A 150 -6.94 9.79 -9.94
CA SER A 150 -7.33 8.44 -10.36
C SER A 150 -8.69 8.03 -9.77
N ARG A 151 -9.00 8.45 -8.55
CA ARG A 151 -10.30 8.20 -7.90
C ARG A 151 -11.43 9.06 -8.45
N ILE A 152 -11.16 10.30 -8.86
CA ILE A 152 -12.14 11.14 -9.56
C ILE A 152 -12.48 10.50 -10.91
N VAL A 153 -11.45 10.14 -11.70
CA VAL A 153 -11.60 9.48 -13.01
C VAL A 153 -12.36 8.16 -12.90
N ALA A 154 -12.09 7.37 -11.85
CA ALA A 154 -12.82 6.13 -11.58
C ALA A 154 -14.26 6.34 -11.03
N GLY A 155 -14.73 7.60 -10.90
CA GLY A 155 -16.06 7.93 -10.38
C GLY A 155 -16.25 7.66 -8.88
N GLN A 156 -15.16 7.43 -8.14
CA GLN A 156 -15.19 7.11 -6.72
C GLN A 156 -15.25 8.36 -5.84
N LEU A 157 -14.75 9.49 -6.34
CA LEU A 157 -14.84 10.82 -5.71
C LEU A 157 -15.57 11.77 -6.64
N ARG A 158 -16.52 12.55 -6.09
CA ARG A 158 -17.32 13.51 -6.87
C ARG A 158 -16.93 14.94 -6.53
N LEU A 159 -16.62 15.75 -7.53
CA LEU A 159 -16.49 17.20 -7.38
C LEU A 159 -17.90 17.82 -7.43
N GLU A 160 -18.39 18.38 -6.31
CA GLU A 160 -19.78 18.88 -6.24
C GLU A 160 -20.00 20.17 -7.02
N LYS A 161 -18.92 20.92 -7.25
CA LYS A 161 -18.91 22.11 -8.10
C LYS A 161 -18.61 21.81 -9.56
N TRP A 162 -18.45 20.54 -9.93
CA TRP A 162 -18.56 20.11 -11.32
C TRP A 162 -20.06 20.04 -11.67
N ASN A 163 -20.62 21.21 -12.00
CA ASN A 163 -22.04 21.44 -12.22
C ASN A 163 -22.35 21.70 -13.72
N SER A 164 -23.59 22.08 -14.01
CA SER A 164 -24.01 22.43 -15.38
C SER A 164 -23.18 23.55 -16.00
N ASP A 165 -22.68 24.50 -15.22
CA ASP A 165 -21.90 25.64 -15.76
C ASP A 165 -20.55 25.16 -16.31
N VAL A 166 -19.91 24.22 -15.61
CA VAL A 166 -18.69 23.53 -16.07
C VAL A 166 -18.97 22.74 -17.35
N GLU A 167 -20.06 21.98 -17.39
CA GLU A 167 -20.43 21.19 -18.58
C GLU A 167 -20.72 22.10 -19.79
N GLN A 168 -21.48 23.18 -19.60
CA GLN A 168 -21.78 24.14 -20.66
C GLN A 168 -20.52 24.85 -21.17
N TRP A 169 -19.57 25.17 -20.28
CA TRP A 169 -18.27 25.73 -20.67
C TRP A 169 -17.50 24.77 -21.59
N ILE A 170 -17.35 23.50 -21.21
CA ILE A 170 -16.68 22.49 -22.03
C ILE A 170 -17.34 22.37 -23.41
N LEU A 171 -18.68 22.31 -23.44
CA LEU A 171 -19.44 22.22 -24.69
C LEU A 171 -19.22 23.44 -25.59
N ARG A 172 -19.21 24.65 -25.02
CA ARG A 172 -18.95 25.90 -25.75
C ARG A 172 -17.57 25.89 -26.37
N ILE A 173 -16.54 25.51 -25.62
CA ILE A 173 -15.16 25.49 -26.14
C ILE A 173 -14.99 24.41 -27.21
N ARG A 174 -15.56 23.21 -27.02
CA ARG A 174 -15.60 22.16 -28.06
C ARG A 174 -16.29 22.63 -29.33
N LEU A 175 -17.39 23.39 -29.21
CA LEU A 175 -18.07 23.98 -30.37
C LEU A 175 -17.19 25.02 -31.07
N LEU A 176 -16.53 25.91 -30.32
CA LEU A 176 -15.62 26.92 -30.88
C LEU A 176 -14.42 26.28 -31.58
N HIS A 177 -13.82 25.25 -31.01
CA HIS A 177 -12.75 24.47 -31.65
C HIS A 177 -13.21 23.91 -33.01
N ARG A 178 -14.44 23.37 -33.09
CA ARG A 178 -14.99 22.86 -34.36
C ARG A 178 -15.26 23.94 -35.40
N LEU A 179 -15.73 25.11 -34.97
CA LEU A 179 -16.09 26.22 -35.86
C LEU A 179 -14.87 27.03 -36.32
N PHE A 180 -13.83 27.11 -35.49
CA PHE A 180 -12.61 27.88 -35.73
C PHE A 180 -11.34 27.07 -35.42
N PRO A 181 -11.05 25.98 -36.16
CA PRO A 181 -9.92 25.09 -35.89
C PRO A 181 -8.56 25.81 -35.94
N GLU A 182 -8.46 26.86 -36.75
CA GLU A 182 -7.26 27.67 -36.92
C GLU A 182 -6.80 28.38 -35.64
N ARG A 183 -7.70 28.51 -34.64
CA ARG A 183 -7.36 29.10 -33.34
C ARG A 183 -6.62 28.13 -32.41
N GLY A 184 -6.61 26.83 -32.70
CA GLY A 184 -5.90 25.84 -31.88
C GLY A 184 -6.42 25.74 -30.44
N LEU A 185 -7.72 25.97 -30.22
CA LEU A 185 -8.34 25.87 -28.90
C LEU A 185 -8.28 24.44 -28.36
N ILE A 186 -8.22 24.30 -27.03
CA ILE A 186 -8.30 23.02 -26.34
C ILE A 186 -9.65 22.32 -26.61
N THR A 187 -9.69 20.98 -26.55
CA THR A 187 -10.92 20.21 -26.76
C THR A 187 -11.56 19.73 -25.47
N TYR A 188 -10.84 19.82 -24.35
CA TYR A 188 -11.11 19.11 -23.12
C TYR A 188 -11.37 17.63 -23.39
N ASP A 189 -10.51 16.96 -24.15
CA ASP A 189 -10.51 15.49 -24.19
C ASP A 189 -10.16 14.90 -22.81
N ASP A 190 -10.16 13.57 -22.69
CA ASP A 190 -9.98 12.92 -21.38
C ASP A 190 -8.60 13.24 -20.77
N ASP A 191 -7.55 13.36 -21.59
CA ASP A 191 -6.20 13.70 -21.14
C ASP A 191 -6.12 15.17 -20.68
N GLU A 192 -6.71 16.08 -21.45
CA GLU A 192 -6.82 17.51 -21.13
C GLU A 192 -7.65 17.75 -19.85
N ILE A 193 -8.76 17.01 -19.68
CA ILE A 193 -9.56 17.04 -18.44
C ILE A 193 -8.76 16.48 -17.26
N GLN A 194 -7.95 15.43 -17.46
CA GLN A 194 -7.12 14.89 -16.39
C GLN A 194 -6.09 15.91 -15.88
N VAL A 195 -5.52 16.74 -16.78
CA VAL A 195 -4.66 17.87 -16.39
C VAL A 195 -5.44 18.87 -15.52
N VAL A 196 -6.68 19.20 -15.89
CA VAL A 196 -7.55 20.05 -15.07
C VAL A 196 -7.83 19.44 -13.71
N TYR A 197 -8.04 18.11 -13.62
CA TYR A 197 -8.20 17.46 -12.32
C TYR A 197 -6.95 17.59 -11.46
N HIS A 198 -5.74 17.47 -12.03
CA HIS A 198 -4.49 17.68 -11.30
C HIS A 198 -4.42 19.09 -10.68
N GLU A 199 -4.77 20.12 -11.46
CA GLU A 199 -4.84 21.50 -10.96
C GLU A 199 -5.92 21.68 -9.87
N ILE A 200 -7.08 21.04 -10.04
CA ILE A 200 -8.17 21.08 -9.04
C ILE A 200 -7.73 20.44 -7.73
N VAL A 201 -6.94 19.37 -7.74
CA VAL A 201 -6.53 18.66 -6.52
C VAL A 201 -5.23 19.18 -5.91
N THR A 202 -4.55 20.14 -6.54
CA THR A 202 -3.24 20.63 -6.09
C THR A 202 -3.23 20.95 -4.59
N GLY A 203 -2.21 20.41 -3.90
CA GLY A 203 -2.01 20.59 -2.46
C GLY A 203 -3.06 19.93 -1.55
N ALA A 204 -3.95 19.11 -2.11
CA ALA A 204 -4.91 18.33 -1.33
C ALA A 204 -4.41 16.89 -1.11
N TYR A 205 -4.84 16.34 0.02
CA TYR A 205 -4.66 14.94 0.38
C TYR A 205 -5.93 14.35 1.00
N ARG A 206 -7.02 15.11 1.13
CA ARG A 206 -8.32 14.62 1.61
C ARG A 206 -9.45 14.99 0.68
N TYR A 207 -10.47 14.14 0.58
CA TYR A 207 -11.65 14.44 -0.24
C TYR A 207 -12.37 15.72 0.19
N SER A 208 -12.44 15.99 1.50
CA SER A 208 -13.07 17.19 2.04
C SER A 208 -12.43 18.50 1.54
N GLN A 209 -11.14 18.47 1.17
CA GLN A 209 -10.41 19.63 0.66
C GLN A 209 -10.71 19.94 -0.82
N ILE A 210 -11.25 18.98 -1.57
CA ILE A 210 -11.49 19.10 -3.02
C ILE A 210 -12.97 19.09 -3.39
N ARG A 211 -13.82 18.43 -2.59
CA ARG A 211 -15.26 18.23 -2.85
C ARG A 211 -15.99 19.51 -3.28
N HIS A 212 -15.63 20.64 -2.67
CA HIS A 212 -16.30 21.93 -2.86
C HIS A 212 -15.45 22.97 -3.60
N ARG A 213 -14.29 22.59 -4.15
CA ARG A 213 -13.47 23.52 -4.94
C ARG A 213 -14.23 23.94 -6.19
N ASP A 214 -14.28 25.24 -6.44
CA ASP A 214 -14.92 25.76 -7.65
C ASP A 214 -14.14 25.29 -8.88
N CYS A 215 -14.78 24.49 -9.74
CA CYS A 215 -14.09 23.81 -10.84
C CYS A 215 -13.96 24.70 -12.07
N LEU A 216 -14.93 25.59 -12.31
CA LEU A 216 -14.99 26.40 -13.53
C LEU A 216 -13.74 27.27 -13.76
N PRO A 217 -13.17 27.95 -12.74
CA PRO A 217 -11.95 28.74 -12.92
C PRO A 217 -10.76 27.92 -13.42
N TYR A 218 -10.61 26.66 -12.97
CA TYR A 218 -9.52 25.79 -13.42
C TYR A 218 -9.64 25.46 -14.90
N LEU A 219 -10.85 25.25 -15.41
CA LEU A 219 -11.06 25.05 -16.85
C LEU A 219 -10.76 26.32 -17.64
N GLN A 220 -11.24 27.47 -17.17
CA GLN A 220 -11.04 28.76 -17.86
C GLN A 220 -9.57 29.13 -17.96
N ASN A 221 -8.79 28.88 -16.91
CA ASN A 221 -7.36 29.18 -16.85
C ASN A 221 -6.50 28.34 -17.81
N VAL A 222 -7.05 27.29 -18.43
CA VAL A 222 -6.35 26.54 -19.48
C VAL A 222 -6.26 27.33 -20.79
N LEU A 223 -7.21 28.24 -21.03
CA LEU A 223 -7.20 29.12 -22.20
C LEU A 223 -6.30 30.34 -21.96
N SER A 224 -5.74 30.86 -23.06
CA SER A 224 -5.06 32.16 -23.04
C SER A 224 -6.06 33.28 -22.65
N LEU A 225 -5.57 34.36 -22.02
CA LEU A 225 -6.42 35.51 -21.64
C LEU A 225 -7.21 36.10 -22.82
N GLN A 226 -6.69 35.97 -24.06
CA GLN A 226 -7.36 36.45 -25.27
C GLN A 226 -8.53 35.55 -25.69
N ASP A 227 -8.47 34.26 -25.39
CA ASP A 227 -9.52 33.28 -25.72
C ASP A 227 -10.59 33.15 -24.61
N GLN A 228 -10.33 33.74 -23.44
CA GLN A 228 -11.28 33.80 -22.32
C GLN A 228 -12.36 34.89 -22.50
N GLN A 229 -12.08 35.96 -23.26
CA GLN A 229 -12.96 37.11 -23.52
C GLN A 229 -13.94 36.84 -24.67
#